data_AF-A0A3R7C034-F1
#
_entry.id   AF-A0A3R7C034-F1
#
_cell.length_a   1.000
_cell.length_b   1.000
_cell.length_c   1.000
_cell.angle_alpha   90.00
_cell.angle_beta   90.00
_cell.angle_gamma   90.00
#
_symmetry.space_group_name_H-M   'P 1'
#
loop_
_entity.id
_entity.type
_entity.pdbx_description
1 polymer ?
#
loop_
_entity_poly.entity_id
_entity_poly.type
_entity_poly.pdbx_seq_one_letter_code
_entity_poly.pdbx_strand_id
1 'polypeptide(L)'
;MALARLAQCFLSWFGQSGGISALVLLSARKGVRAERMFVCLFIHCIDCYFRSTYRCPMAPLLCARCGEKGYIKRPKTGDVLCKSCFSRCFEDEVHWVIKNANLISPGDKIAIGASGGKDSTVLAYVMKLLNERHHYGAELLLLSIDEGISGYRDESLETVKRNQMQYDLPLTILSYEDLFGWSMDAIVQKVGNKRNCTFCGIFRRQALDKGAVMLQATKICTGHNADDVAETVLMNILRGDIGRLKRCTAIVTGCDGVLPRFKPFKYTYEKEIVMYARLHNLDYFSTECKYAPNAYRGYARTFLKDLERFRPRAILDIIHSGEQMAISQDVKVPVQGLCERCGCVSSQLVCQACVLLEGLNAGLPQLSVEHGRDHTACSSAQSPLTLSRSNT
;
A
#
# COMPACT_ATOMS: atom_id res chain seq x y z
N MET A 1 15.61 35.52 39.33
CA MET A 1 17.10 35.50 39.29
C MET A 1 17.69 35.21 37.89
N ALA A 2 17.07 34.39 37.03
CA ALA A 2 17.58 34.12 35.67
C ALA A 2 17.45 35.32 34.69
N LEU A 3 16.35 36.07 34.76
CA LEU A 3 16.14 37.28 33.94
C LEU A 3 17.11 38.42 34.25
N ALA A 4 17.51 38.58 35.52
CA ALA A 4 18.48 39.58 35.94
C ALA A 4 19.90 39.25 35.45
N ARG A 5 20.27 37.96 35.43
CA ARG A 5 21.56 37.50 34.88
C ARG A 5 21.63 37.62 33.35
N LEU A 6 20.51 37.40 32.65
CA LEU A 6 20.39 37.65 31.21
C LEU A 6 20.57 39.12 30.87
N ALA A 7 19.99 40.04 31.66
CA ALA A 7 20.15 41.48 31.48
C ALA A 7 21.60 41.96 31.73
N GLN A 8 22.29 41.35 32.70
CA GLN A 8 23.69 41.67 33.02
C GLN A 8 24.67 41.20 31.93
N CYS A 9 24.43 40.04 31.32
CA CYS A 9 25.17 39.59 30.13
C CYS A 9 24.84 40.45 28.89
N PHE A 10 23.61 40.96 28.78
CA PHE A 10 23.21 41.87 27.70
C PHE A 10 23.99 43.19 27.76
N LEU A 11 24.14 43.76 28.96
CA LEU A 11 24.89 45.00 29.19
C LEU A 11 26.41 44.82 28.99
N SER A 12 26.98 43.65 29.31
CA SER A 12 28.41 43.39 29.06
C SER A 12 28.73 43.21 27.57
N TRP A 13 27.78 42.71 26.77
CA TRP A 13 27.96 42.51 25.34
C TRP A 13 27.85 43.82 24.54
N PHE A 14 26.98 44.75 24.96
CA PHE A 14 26.86 46.09 24.37
C PHE A 14 28.13 46.95 24.50
N GLY A 15 29.01 46.65 25.46
CA GLY A 15 30.23 47.43 25.73
C GLY A 15 31.46 47.04 24.90
N GLN A 16 31.47 45.92 24.16
CA GLN A 16 32.71 45.37 23.57
C GLN A 16 32.74 45.24 22.05
N SER A 17 31.61 45.35 21.34
CA SER A 17 31.60 45.23 19.88
C SER A 17 31.21 46.55 19.21
N GLY A 18 32.21 47.34 18.83
CA GLY A 18 32.10 48.57 18.04
C GLY A 18 31.60 48.36 16.59
N GLY A 19 30.65 47.47 16.38
CA GLY A 19 30.10 47.08 15.08
C GLY A 19 28.76 47.72 14.71
N ILE A 20 28.28 48.69 15.49
CA ILE A 20 26.95 49.30 15.25
C ILE A 20 27.01 50.53 14.33
N SER A 21 28.19 51.17 14.13
CA SER A 21 28.27 52.35 13.26
C SER A 21 27.91 52.06 11.79
N ALA A 22 28.15 50.87 11.27
CA ALA A 22 27.84 50.56 9.87
C ALA A 22 26.35 50.26 9.62
N LEU A 23 25.65 49.65 10.57
CA LEU A 23 24.27 49.19 10.36
C LEU A 23 23.21 50.25 10.73
N VAL A 24 23.49 51.11 11.71
CA VAL A 24 22.59 52.22 12.08
C VAL A 24 22.57 53.30 11.00
N LEU A 25 23.70 53.52 10.31
CA LEU A 25 23.79 54.46 9.18
C LEU A 25 23.00 54.01 7.94
N LEU A 26 22.74 52.72 7.77
CA LEU A 26 21.94 52.18 6.65
C LEU A 26 20.43 52.26 6.91
N SER A 27 20.00 52.26 8.18
CA SER A 27 18.57 52.34 8.54
C SER A 27 18.01 53.77 8.48
N ALA A 28 18.84 54.81 8.41
CA ALA A 28 18.41 56.20 8.34
C ALA A 28 18.06 56.70 6.92
N ARG A 29 18.34 55.91 5.86
CA ARG A 29 18.14 56.35 4.46
C ARG A 29 16.98 55.69 3.72
N LYS A 30 16.32 54.66 4.26
CA LYS A 30 15.15 54.04 3.63
C LYS A 30 14.13 53.68 4.70
N GLY A 31 13.12 54.53 4.86
CA GLY A 31 12.00 54.28 5.78
C GLY A 31 11.18 53.07 5.35
N VAL A 32 11.54 51.87 5.83
CA VAL A 32 10.73 50.65 5.74
C VAL A 32 11.00 49.76 6.95
N ARG A 33 9.91 49.31 7.59
CA ARG A 33 9.76 48.28 8.66
C ARG A 33 11.01 47.41 8.95
N ALA A 34 11.86 47.87 9.86
CA ALA A 34 13.06 47.13 10.31
C ALA A 34 12.79 46.16 11.50
N GLU A 35 11.66 46.30 12.22
CA GLU A 35 11.43 45.56 13.47
C GLU A 35 11.18 44.05 13.27
N ARG A 36 10.46 43.64 12.22
CA ARG A 36 10.18 42.20 11.98
C ARG A 36 11.40 41.43 11.45
N MET A 37 12.29 42.08 10.72
CA MET A 37 13.50 41.46 10.20
C MET A 37 14.54 41.27 11.31
N PHE A 38 14.62 42.23 12.24
CA PHE A 38 15.50 42.14 13.41
C PHE A 38 15.14 40.95 14.32
N VAL A 39 13.85 40.75 14.64
CA VAL A 39 13.42 39.63 15.50
C VAL A 39 13.71 38.27 14.84
N CYS A 40 13.48 38.14 13.53
CA CYS A 40 13.76 36.89 12.81
C CYS A 40 15.25 36.56 12.74
N LEU A 41 16.11 37.55 12.46
CA LEU A 41 17.57 37.37 12.45
C LEU A 41 18.13 37.11 13.86
N PHE A 42 17.56 37.74 14.90
CA PHE A 42 17.97 37.52 16.28
C PHE A 42 17.60 36.10 16.77
N ILE A 43 16.40 35.62 16.44
CA ILE A 43 15.98 34.23 16.76
C ILE A 43 16.85 33.22 16.03
N HIS A 44 17.11 33.43 14.72
CA HIS A 44 17.99 32.53 13.95
C HIS A 44 19.43 32.51 14.48
N CYS A 45 19.95 33.65 14.92
CA CYS A 45 21.31 33.73 15.45
C CYS A 45 21.41 33.08 16.84
N ILE A 46 20.38 33.22 17.68
CA ILE A 46 20.29 32.52 18.98
C ILE A 46 20.17 31.00 18.77
N ASP A 47 19.34 30.53 17.85
CA ASP A 47 19.19 29.09 17.54
C ASP A 47 20.48 28.48 16.99
N CYS A 48 21.18 29.24 16.13
CA CYS A 48 22.46 28.83 15.56
C CYS A 48 23.58 28.82 16.62
N TYR A 49 23.61 29.81 17.51
CA TYR A 49 24.56 29.89 18.62
C TYR A 49 24.30 28.79 19.65
N PHE A 50 23.03 28.48 20.00
CA PHE A 50 22.70 27.35 20.88
C PHE A 50 23.08 26.01 20.26
N ARG A 51 22.88 25.82 18.95
CA ARG A 51 23.33 24.62 18.22
C ARG A 51 24.86 24.47 18.16
N SER A 52 25.62 25.56 18.15
CA SER A 52 27.09 25.50 18.06
C SER A 52 27.77 25.38 19.43
N THR A 53 27.20 25.99 20.47
CA THR A 53 27.78 25.99 21.83
C THR A 53 27.28 24.85 22.71
N TYR A 54 26.09 24.29 22.46
CA TYR A 54 25.55 23.15 23.20
C TYR A 54 25.34 21.95 22.26
N ARG A 55 26.42 21.43 21.67
CA ARG A 55 26.42 20.01 21.27
C ARG A 55 26.53 19.18 22.54
N CYS A 56 25.41 19.02 23.23
CA CYS A 56 25.28 17.97 24.23
C CYS A 56 25.52 16.65 23.50
N PRO A 57 26.55 15.85 23.85
CA PRO A 57 26.71 14.53 23.26
C PRO A 57 25.46 13.74 23.65
N MET A 58 24.53 13.58 22.71
CA MET A 58 23.32 12.80 22.96
C MET A 58 23.79 11.40 23.33
N ALA A 59 23.49 10.97 24.56
CA ALA A 59 23.75 9.62 25.00
C ALA A 59 23.21 8.64 23.95
N PRO A 60 23.96 7.58 23.60
CA PRO A 60 23.50 6.64 22.60
C PRO A 60 22.14 6.10 23.01
N LEU A 61 21.14 6.26 22.13
CA LEU A 61 19.81 5.71 22.37
C LEU A 61 19.95 4.20 22.57
N LEU A 62 19.49 3.71 23.72
CA LEU A 62 19.53 2.29 24.07
C LEU A 62 18.29 1.57 23.54
N CYS A 63 18.44 0.28 23.29
CA CYS A 63 17.37 -0.62 22.90
C CYS A 63 16.39 -0.76 24.07
N ALA A 64 15.13 -0.38 23.86
CA ALA A 64 14.07 -0.46 24.87
C ALA A 64 13.81 -1.90 25.37
N ARG A 65 14.19 -2.93 24.60
CA ARG A 65 13.95 -4.35 24.93
C ARG A 65 15.11 -5.04 25.64
N CYS A 66 16.35 -4.72 25.30
CA CYS A 66 17.54 -5.45 25.81
C CYS A 66 18.67 -4.55 26.34
N GLY A 67 18.55 -3.22 26.29
CA GLY A 67 19.56 -2.29 26.79
C GLY A 67 20.79 -2.08 25.89
N GLU A 68 20.96 -2.90 24.85
CA GLU A 68 22.03 -2.75 23.83
C GLU A 68 21.94 -1.44 23.05
N LYS A 69 22.94 -1.12 22.23
CA LYS A 69 22.89 0.05 21.34
C LYS A 69 21.67 -0.01 20.41
N GLY A 70 20.82 1.02 20.49
CA GLY A 70 19.67 1.21 19.61
C GLY A 70 20.10 1.43 18.17
N TYR A 71 19.33 0.88 17.23
CA TYR A 71 19.61 0.94 15.80
C TYR A 71 18.47 1.58 15.01
N ILE A 72 17.22 1.18 15.27
CA ILE A 72 16.03 1.66 14.55
C ILE A 72 14.99 2.16 15.56
N LYS A 73 14.33 3.27 15.25
CA LYS A 73 13.12 3.72 15.94
C LYS A 73 11.89 3.19 15.21
N ARG A 74 11.03 2.45 15.91
CA ARG A 74 9.80 1.90 15.34
C ARG A 74 8.80 3.01 15.02
N PRO A 75 8.24 3.08 13.80
CA PRO A 75 7.22 4.08 13.46
C PRO A 75 5.91 3.86 14.23
N LYS A 76 5.55 2.61 14.50
CA LYS A 76 4.28 2.25 15.17
C LYS A 76 4.24 2.66 16.64
N THR A 77 5.30 2.36 17.40
CA THR A 77 5.32 2.56 18.86
C THR A 77 6.23 3.71 19.31
N GLY A 78 7.21 4.10 18.48
CA GLY A 78 8.24 5.06 18.84
C GLY A 78 9.43 4.46 19.61
N ASP A 79 9.40 3.16 19.92
CA ASP A 79 10.47 2.48 20.65
C ASP A 79 11.76 2.44 19.82
N VAL A 80 12.90 2.64 20.47
CA VAL A 80 14.21 2.42 19.85
C VAL A 80 14.63 0.98 20.12
N LEU A 81 14.94 0.21 19.07
CA LEU A 81 15.35 -1.20 19.16
C LEU A 81 16.68 -1.43 18.46
N CYS A 82 17.47 -2.39 18.97
CA CYS A 82 18.59 -2.95 18.24
C CYS A 82 18.10 -3.86 17.09
N LYS A 83 19.01 -4.25 16.19
CA LYS A 83 18.72 -5.06 15.00
C LYS A 83 17.95 -6.34 15.33
N SER A 84 18.48 -7.17 16.24
CA SER A 84 17.88 -8.46 16.60
C SER A 84 16.52 -8.30 17.28
N CYS A 85 16.39 -7.35 18.21
CA CYS A 85 15.11 -7.07 18.87
C CYS A 85 14.04 -6.57 17.90
N PHE A 86 14.41 -5.74 16.92
CA PHE A 86 13.48 -5.30 15.89
C PHE A 86 12.98 -6.48 15.04
N SER A 87 13.89 -7.30 14.50
CA SER A 87 13.49 -8.48 13.70
C SER A 87 12.56 -9.41 14.50
N ARG A 88 12.92 -9.68 15.76
CA ARG A 88 12.13 -10.55 16.62
C ARG A 88 10.76 -9.96 16.94
N CYS A 89 10.67 -8.67 17.28
CA CYS A 89 9.39 -7.99 17.48
C CYS A 89 8.50 -8.03 16.23
N PHE A 90 9.08 -7.76 15.05
CA PHE A 90 8.37 -7.81 13.79
C PHE A 90 7.78 -9.20 13.53
N GLU A 91 8.60 -10.25 13.68
CA GLU A 91 8.19 -11.64 13.49
C GLU A 91 7.16 -12.11 14.52
N ASP A 92 7.35 -11.77 15.80
CA ASP A 92 6.44 -12.12 16.90
C ASP A 92 5.06 -11.47 16.70
N GLU A 93 5.00 -10.22 16.21
CA GLU A 93 3.73 -9.54 15.91
C GLU A 93 2.98 -10.23 14.75
N VAL A 94 3.70 -10.62 13.69
CA VAL A 94 3.10 -11.34 12.56
C VAL A 94 2.62 -12.73 12.99
N HIS A 95 3.40 -13.44 13.81
CA HIS A 95 3.02 -14.71 14.42
C HIS A 95 1.75 -14.56 15.27
N TRP A 96 1.68 -13.53 16.11
CA TRP A 96 0.51 -13.25 16.93
C TRP A 96 -0.75 -13.02 16.07
N VAL A 97 -0.64 -12.27 14.97
CA VAL A 97 -1.75 -12.07 14.02
C VAL A 97 -2.21 -13.40 13.41
N ILE A 98 -1.28 -14.24 12.98
CA ILE A 98 -1.58 -15.56 12.40
C ILE A 98 -2.33 -16.45 13.40
N LYS A 99 -1.87 -16.51 14.66
CA LYS A 99 -2.46 -17.33 15.71
C LYS A 99 -3.80 -16.78 16.18
N ASN A 100 -3.89 -15.49 16.46
CA ASN A 100 -5.11 -14.87 17.00
C ASN A 100 -6.28 -14.93 16.00
N ALA A 101 -6.00 -14.87 14.70
CA ALA A 101 -7.01 -14.99 13.66
C ALA A 101 -7.14 -16.41 13.07
N ASN A 102 -6.44 -17.41 13.64
CA ASN A 102 -6.43 -18.80 13.16
C ASN A 102 -6.22 -18.93 11.64
N LEU A 103 -5.23 -18.20 11.09
CA LEU A 103 -5.05 -18.08 9.64
C LEU A 103 -4.51 -19.36 8.99
N ILE A 104 -3.74 -20.16 9.73
CA ILE A 104 -3.03 -21.34 9.24
C ILE A 104 -3.39 -22.55 10.09
N SER A 105 -3.68 -23.65 9.42
CA SER A 105 -3.91 -24.97 9.99
C SER A 105 -2.87 -25.96 9.44
N PRO A 106 -2.48 -26.99 10.22
CA PRO A 106 -1.61 -28.06 9.71
C PRO A 106 -2.19 -28.71 8.46
N GLY A 107 -1.35 -28.94 7.45
CA GLY A 107 -1.75 -29.49 6.15
C GLY A 107 -2.31 -28.46 5.16
N ASP A 108 -2.38 -27.17 5.53
CA ASP A 108 -2.75 -26.13 4.58
C ASP A 108 -1.72 -26.01 3.45
N LYS A 109 -2.22 -25.86 2.22
CA LYS A 109 -1.42 -25.54 1.04
C LYS A 109 -1.63 -24.06 0.69
N ILE A 110 -0.62 -23.24 0.95
CA ILE A 110 -0.76 -21.77 0.92
C ILE A 110 -0.07 -21.21 -0.32
N ALA A 111 -0.86 -20.62 -1.22
CA ALA A 111 -0.35 -19.86 -2.36
C ALA A 111 -0.01 -18.42 -1.94
N ILE A 112 1.28 -18.10 -1.86
CA ILE A 112 1.80 -16.77 -1.55
C ILE A 112 1.88 -15.95 -2.84
N GLY A 113 1.15 -14.85 -2.91
CA GLY A 113 1.21 -13.92 -4.04
C GLY A 113 2.56 -13.21 -4.12
N ALA A 114 3.39 -13.58 -5.09
CA ALA A 114 4.74 -13.06 -5.30
C ALA A 114 4.76 -12.03 -6.44
N SER A 115 4.78 -10.74 -6.10
CA SER A 115 4.94 -9.68 -7.09
C SER A 115 6.41 -9.31 -7.34
N GLY A 116 7.35 -9.80 -6.53
CA GLY A 116 8.76 -9.40 -6.58
C GLY A 116 9.05 -8.06 -5.89
N GLY A 117 8.01 -7.35 -5.46
CA GLY A 117 8.14 -6.14 -4.65
C GLY A 117 8.41 -6.44 -3.18
N LYS A 118 8.86 -5.40 -2.46
CA LYS A 118 9.26 -5.46 -1.04
C LYS A 118 8.28 -6.22 -0.14
N ASP A 119 6.98 -5.94 -0.24
CA ASP A 119 5.99 -6.50 0.68
C ASP A 119 5.81 -8.00 0.45
N SER A 120 5.78 -8.44 -0.82
CA SER A 120 5.67 -9.86 -1.17
C SER A 120 6.93 -10.66 -0.87
N THR A 121 8.12 -10.07 -1.06
CA THR A 121 9.39 -10.71 -0.71
C THR A 121 9.51 -10.91 0.81
N VAL A 122 9.24 -9.86 1.60
CA VAL A 122 9.25 -9.95 3.07
C VAL A 122 8.20 -10.94 3.56
N LEU A 123 7.02 -10.98 2.93
CA LEU A 123 5.98 -11.94 3.27
C LEU A 123 6.44 -13.38 3.05
N ALA A 124 7.01 -13.70 1.88
CA ALA A 124 7.50 -15.04 1.57
C ALA A 124 8.56 -15.49 2.59
N TYR A 125 9.53 -14.61 2.87
CA TYR A 125 10.60 -14.87 3.85
C TYR A 125 10.04 -15.12 5.26
N VAL A 126 9.19 -14.22 5.75
CA VAL A 126 8.62 -14.31 7.11
C VAL A 126 7.70 -15.52 7.24
N MET A 127 6.89 -15.82 6.23
CA MET A 127 6.02 -16.99 6.24
C MET A 127 6.82 -18.29 6.30
N LYS A 128 7.90 -18.42 5.51
CA LYS A 128 8.83 -19.56 5.60
C LYS A 128 9.45 -19.67 6.99
N LEU A 129 10.04 -18.57 7.47
CA LEU A 129 10.71 -18.51 8.77
C LEU A 129 9.77 -18.90 9.93
N LEU A 130 8.53 -18.40 9.94
CA LEU A 130 7.56 -18.71 10.97
C LEU A 130 7.01 -20.14 10.84
N ASN A 131 6.82 -20.65 9.62
CA ASN A 131 6.40 -22.04 9.38
C ASN A 131 7.42 -23.03 9.95
N GLU A 132 8.71 -22.78 9.75
CA GLU A 132 9.81 -23.59 10.29
C GLU A 132 9.93 -23.44 11.81
N ARG A 133 9.96 -22.19 12.31
CA ARG A 133 10.17 -21.89 13.74
C ARG A 133 9.04 -22.39 14.63
N HIS A 134 7.79 -22.29 14.17
CA HIS A 134 6.60 -22.61 14.95
C HIS A 134 5.91 -23.90 14.50
N HIS A 135 6.51 -24.62 13.54
CA HIS A 135 6.01 -25.89 13.02
C HIS A 135 4.53 -25.83 12.62
N TYR A 136 4.12 -24.82 11.83
CA TYR A 136 2.71 -24.74 11.40
C TYR A 136 2.30 -25.92 10.52
N GLY A 137 3.25 -26.57 9.85
CA GLY A 137 2.99 -27.74 8.99
C GLY A 137 2.23 -27.36 7.71
N ALA A 138 2.40 -26.13 7.23
CA ALA A 138 1.84 -25.67 5.97
C ALA A 138 2.82 -25.90 4.81
N GLU A 139 2.29 -26.28 3.65
CA GLU A 139 3.02 -26.31 2.38
C GLU A 139 2.95 -24.92 1.75
N LEU A 140 4.10 -24.28 1.55
CA LEU A 140 4.18 -22.92 1.02
C LEU A 140 4.55 -22.94 -0.47
N LEU A 141 3.77 -22.24 -1.29
CA LEU A 141 3.99 -22.13 -2.74
C LEU A 141 4.04 -20.65 -3.13
N LEU A 142 4.90 -20.29 -4.08
CA LEU A 142 4.93 -18.97 -4.68
C LEU A 142 4.06 -18.96 -5.95
N LEU A 143 3.15 -17.98 -6.03
CA LEU A 143 2.32 -17.72 -7.21
C LEU A 143 2.56 -16.30 -7.70
N SER A 144 3.14 -16.17 -8.88
CA SER A 144 3.41 -14.88 -9.53
C SER A 144 2.56 -14.71 -10.78
N ILE A 145 2.05 -13.50 -10.99
CA ILE A 145 1.23 -13.17 -12.15
C ILE A 145 2.01 -12.21 -13.05
N ASP A 146 2.27 -12.59 -14.29
CA ASP A 146 2.87 -11.72 -15.31
C ASP A 146 1.77 -10.94 -16.03
N GLU A 147 1.69 -9.64 -15.77
CA GLU A 147 0.72 -8.78 -16.42
C GLU A 147 1.09 -8.40 -17.86
N GLY A 148 2.30 -8.71 -18.33
CA GLY A 148 2.77 -8.34 -19.68
C GLY A 148 3.02 -6.84 -19.82
N ILE A 149 3.73 -6.24 -18.86
CA ILE A 149 4.12 -4.82 -18.87
C ILE A 149 5.61 -4.73 -19.23
N SER A 150 5.89 -4.33 -20.48
CA SER A 150 7.26 -4.26 -21.02
C SER A 150 8.14 -3.30 -20.21
N GLY A 151 9.37 -3.73 -19.91
CA GLY A 151 10.38 -2.93 -19.20
C GLY A 151 10.13 -2.75 -17.70
N TYR A 152 9.10 -3.41 -17.15
CA TYR A 152 8.80 -3.43 -15.72
C TYR A 152 8.81 -4.85 -15.18
N ARG A 153 8.15 -5.78 -15.89
CA ARG A 153 7.90 -7.11 -15.36
C ARG A 153 9.08 -8.06 -15.53
N ASP A 154 9.96 -7.82 -16.51
CA ASP A 154 11.15 -8.62 -16.78
C ASP A 154 12.07 -8.71 -15.55
N GLU A 155 12.54 -7.57 -15.05
CA GLU A 155 13.40 -7.48 -13.85
C GLU A 155 12.69 -7.98 -12.57
N SER A 156 11.38 -7.77 -12.52
CA SER A 156 10.56 -8.19 -11.39
C SER A 156 10.43 -9.73 -11.34
N LEU A 157 10.25 -10.40 -12.47
CA LEU A 157 10.20 -11.86 -12.57
C LEU A 157 11.55 -12.50 -12.27
N GLU A 158 12.66 -11.89 -12.68
CA GLU A 158 14.00 -12.33 -12.29
C GLU A 158 14.18 -12.31 -10.77
N THR A 159 13.69 -11.27 -10.12
CA THR A 159 13.70 -11.18 -8.65
C THR A 159 12.84 -12.27 -8.01
N VAL A 160 11.66 -12.57 -8.57
CA VAL A 160 10.83 -13.67 -8.07
C VAL A 160 11.50 -15.04 -8.25
N LYS A 161 12.22 -15.26 -9.37
CA LYS A 161 13.02 -16.48 -9.59
C LYS A 161 14.20 -16.57 -8.60
N ARG A 162 14.85 -15.45 -8.28
CA ARG A 162 15.89 -15.42 -7.23
C ARG A 162 15.31 -15.73 -5.86
N ASN A 163 14.14 -15.19 -5.52
CA ASN A 163 13.41 -15.52 -4.30
C ASN A 163 13.05 -17.01 -4.21
N GLN A 164 12.63 -17.62 -5.32
CA GLN A 164 12.37 -19.07 -5.40
C GLN A 164 13.61 -19.86 -4.96
N MET A 165 14.78 -19.54 -5.52
CA MET A 165 16.04 -20.22 -5.18
C MET A 165 16.48 -19.93 -3.74
N GLN A 166 16.38 -18.69 -3.29
CA GLN A 166 16.79 -18.28 -1.95
C GLN A 166 15.93 -18.90 -0.85
N TYR A 167 14.62 -19.01 -1.10
CA TYR A 167 13.67 -19.52 -0.13
C TYR A 167 13.31 -20.98 -0.36
N ASP A 168 13.83 -21.64 -1.39
CA ASP A 168 13.52 -23.04 -1.71
C ASP A 168 12.02 -23.34 -1.66
N LEU A 169 11.23 -22.48 -2.32
CA LEU A 169 9.77 -22.60 -2.42
C LEU A 169 9.38 -22.82 -3.87
N PRO A 170 8.48 -23.78 -4.20
CA PRO A 170 8.02 -23.97 -5.57
C PRO A 170 7.36 -22.69 -6.12
N LEU A 171 7.71 -22.30 -7.35
CA LEU A 171 7.17 -21.12 -8.02
C LEU A 171 6.35 -21.51 -9.24
N THR A 172 5.15 -20.94 -9.34
CA THR A 172 4.34 -20.95 -10.56
C THR A 172 4.13 -19.52 -11.05
N ILE A 173 4.36 -19.31 -12.34
CA ILE A 173 4.13 -18.05 -13.02
C ILE A 173 2.98 -18.24 -14.02
N LEU A 174 1.98 -17.37 -13.98
CA LEU A 174 0.90 -17.32 -14.96
C LEU A 174 0.87 -15.96 -15.61
N SER A 175 0.70 -15.90 -16.94
CA SER A 175 0.61 -14.62 -17.65
C SER A 175 -0.84 -14.22 -17.94
N TYR A 176 -1.09 -12.93 -18.11
CA TYR A 176 -2.39 -12.47 -18.61
C TYR A 176 -2.65 -12.91 -20.05
N GLU A 177 -1.60 -13.03 -20.85
CA GLU A 177 -1.69 -13.53 -22.21
C GLU A 177 -2.25 -14.97 -22.22
N ASP A 178 -1.72 -15.85 -21.37
CA ASP A 178 -2.19 -17.25 -21.28
C ASP A 178 -3.61 -17.35 -20.69
N LEU A 179 -3.94 -16.49 -19.72
CA LEU A 179 -5.20 -16.59 -18.98
C LEU A 179 -6.38 -15.88 -19.65
N PHE A 180 -6.10 -14.84 -20.42
CA PHE A 180 -7.10 -13.94 -20.98
C PHE A 180 -6.89 -13.62 -22.46
N GLY A 181 -5.75 -13.95 -23.07
CA GLY A 181 -5.40 -13.57 -24.44
C GLY A 181 -5.04 -12.09 -24.59
N TRP A 182 -4.69 -11.41 -23.49
CA TRP A 182 -4.40 -9.98 -23.47
C TRP A 182 -3.32 -9.63 -22.45
N SER A 183 -2.19 -9.10 -22.90
CA SER A 183 -1.26 -8.36 -22.03
C SER A 183 -1.81 -6.99 -21.58
N MET A 184 -1.27 -6.46 -20.48
CA MET A 184 -1.61 -5.10 -20.03
C MET A 184 -1.19 -4.03 -21.03
N ASP A 185 -0.06 -4.20 -21.72
CA ASP A 185 0.37 -3.27 -22.76
C ASP A 185 -0.64 -3.25 -23.93
N ALA A 186 -1.16 -4.41 -24.36
CA ALA A 186 -2.20 -4.49 -25.39
C ALA A 186 -3.52 -3.85 -24.92
N ILE A 187 -3.92 -4.06 -23.66
CA ILE A 187 -5.11 -3.43 -23.08
C ILE A 187 -4.97 -1.90 -23.08
N VAL A 188 -3.80 -1.38 -22.69
CA VAL A 188 -3.55 0.07 -22.66
C VAL A 188 -3.55 0.66 -24.06
N GLN A 189 -3.03 -0.04 -25.07
CA GLN A 189 -3.10 0.41 -26.46
C GLN A 189 -4.56 0.55 -26.93
N LYS A 190 -5.46 -0.34 -26.48
CA LYS A 190 -6.87 -0.35 -26.89
C LYS A 190 -7.77 0.60 -26.09
N VAL A 191 -7.58 0.70 -24.78
CA VAL A 191 -8.46 1.46 -23.87
C VAL A 191 -7.89 2.84 -23.51
N GLY A 192 -6.58 3.03 -23.75
CA GLY A 192 -5.83 4.20 -23.34
C GLY A 192 -5.39 4.16 -21.86
N ASN A 193 -4.68 5.21 -21.44
CA ASN A 193 -4.09 5.31 -20.10
C ASN A 193 -5.12 5.56 -18.99
N LYS A 194 -6.36 5.93 -19.34
CA LYS A 194 -7.43 6.13 -18.36
C LYS A 194 -8.04 4.78 -18.01
N ARG A 195 -7.97 4.41 -16.73
CA ARG A 195 -8.64 3.22 -16.11
C ARG A 195 -7.92 1.88 -16.32
N ASN A 196 -6.71 1.86 -16.86
CA ASN A 196 -5.88 0.66 -17.00
C ASN A 196 -5.66 -0.11 -15.68
N CYS A 197 -5.49 0.61 -14.56
CA CYS A 197 -5.33 0.01 -13.23
C CYS A 197 -6.59 -0.75 -12.77
N THR A 198 -7.78 -0.39 -13.28
CA THR A 198 -9.04 -1.11 -13.01
C THR A 198 -9.02 -2.47 -13.68
N PHE A 199 -8.68 -2.53 -14.97
CA PHE A 199 -8.52 -3.80 -15.71
C PHE A 199 -7.46 -4.67 -15.04
N CYS A 200 -6.28 -4.10 -14.78
CA CYS A 200 -5.17 -4.80 -14.14
C CYS A 200 -5.59 -5.38 -12.78
N GLY A 201 -6.25 -4.61 -11.91
CA GLY A 201 -6.66 -5.09 -10.60
C GLY A 201 -7.70 -6.21 -10.63
N ILE A 202 -8.66 -6.14 -11.57
CA ILE A 202 -9.70 -7.15 -11.75
C ILE A 202 -9.09 -8.46 -12.28
N PHE A 203 -8.28 -8.39 -13.34
CA PHE A 203 -7.61 -9.55 -13.91
C PHE A 203 -6.60 -10.17 -12.95
N ARG A 204 -5.84 -9.37 -12.19
CA ARG A 204 -4.88 -9.89 -11.19
C ARG A 204 -5.58 -10.73 -10.13
N ARG A 205 -6.73 -10.24 -9.66
CA ARG A 205 -7.51 -10.94 -8.63
C ARG A 205 -7.97 -12.31 -9.12
N GLN A 206 -8.47 -12.38 -10.35
CA GLN A 206 -8.94 -13.61 -10.96
C GLN A 206 -7.79 -14.55 -11.35
N ALA A 207 -6.67 -14.01 -11.83
CA ALA A 207 -5.47 -14.77 -12.15
C ALA A 207 -4.90 -15.47 -10.90
N LEU A 208 -4.88 -14.77 -9.76
CA LEU A 208 -4.51 -15.36 -8.47
C LEU A 208 -5.47 -16.48 -8.05
N ASP A 209 -6.78 -16.33 -8.25
CA ASP A 209 -7.74 -17.39 -7.94
C ASP A 209 -7.53 -18.62 -8.83
N LYS A 210 -7.45 -18.41 -10.15
CA LYS A 210 -7.19 -19.49 -11.11
C LYS A 210 -5.89 -20.22 -10.79
N GLY A 211 -4.81 -19.48 -10.54
CA GLY A 211 -3.52 -20.08 -10.20
C GLY A 211 -3.51 -20.83 -8.88
N ALA A 212 -4.19 -20.31 -7.85
CA ALA A 212 -4.31 -21.01 -6.59
C ALA A 212 -5.11 -22.32 -6.71
N VAL A 213 -6.18 -22.33 -7.53
CA VAL A 213 -6.94 -23.55 -7.86
C VAL A 213 -6.06 -24.55 -8.64
N MET A 214 -5.31 -24.09 -9.64
CA MET A 214 -4.38 -24.94 -10.40
C MET A 214 -3.32 -25.60 -9.51
N LEU A 215 -2.85 -24.88 -8.49
CA LEU A 215 -1.89 -25.39 -7.51
C LEU A 215 -2.51 -26.28 -6.44
N GLN A 216 -3.84 -26.44 -6.44
CA GLN A 216 -4.61 -27.11 -5.39
C GLN A 216 -4.35 -26.48 -4.00
N ALA A 217 -4.15 -25.17 -3.97
CA ALA A 217 -3.96 -24.43 -2.71
C ALA A 217 -5.29 -24.38 -1.93
N THR A 218 -5.21 -24.45 -0.60
CA THR A 218 -6.36 -24.28 0.31
C THR A 218 -6.59 -22.81 0.64
N LYS A 219 -5.55 -21.97 0.59
CA LYS A 219 -5.61 -20.54 0.96
C LYS A 219 -4.66 -19.69 0.11
N ILE A 220 -4.99 -18.41 -0.04
CA ILE A 220 -4.12 -17.41 -0.69
C ILE A 220 -3.59 -16.42 0.36
N CYS A 221 -2.27 -16.22 0.39
CA CYS A 221 -1.61 -15.27 1.27
C CYS A 221 -1.12 -14.05 0.46
N THR A 222 -1.45 -12.84 0.91
CA THR A 222 -1.05 -11.59 0.22
C THR A 222 -0.37 -10.60 1.15
N GLY A 223 0.56 -9.82 0.60
CA GLY A 223 1.41 -8.88 1.36
C GLY A 223 0.78 -7.52 1.66
N HIS A 224 -0.56 -7.42 1.68
CA HIS A 224 -1.22 -6.16 1.99
C HIS A 224 -0.89 -5.73 3.43
N ASN A 225 -0.31 -4.55 3.55
CA ASN A 225 0.16 -3.99 4.82
C ASN A 225 -0.88 -3.05 5.45
N ALA A 226 -0.58 -2.50 6.63
CA ALA A 226 -1.49 -1.59 7.35
C ALA A 226 -1.84 -0.34 6.53
N ASP A 227 -0.86 0.23 5.84
CA ASP A 227 -1.04 1.40 4.97
C ASP A 227 -2.03 1.08 3.83
N ASP A 228 -1.90 -0.07 3.15
CA ASP A 228 -2.83 -0.50 2.09
C ASP A 228 -4.28 -0.65 2.59
N VAL A 229 -4.44 -1.19 3.80
CA VAL A 229 -5.75 -1.36 4.43
C VAL A 229 -6.34 0.00 4.79
N ALA A 230 -5.55 0.89 5.40
CA ALA A 230 -5.97 2.25 5.74
C ALA A 230 -6.33 3.09 4.48
N GLU A 231 -5.53 2.98 3.40
CA GLU A 231 -5.84 3.58 2.09
C GLU A 231 -7.21 3.12 1.60
N THR A 232 -7.48 1.80 1.70
CA THR A 232 -8.74 1.22 1.23
C THR A 232 -9.93 1.67 2.09
N VAL A 233 -9.78 1.74 3.41
CA VAL A 233 -10.81 2.28 4.32
C VAL A 233 -11.14 3.72 3.95
N LEU A 234 -10.12 4.57 3.84
CA LEU A 234 -10.30 5.99 3.49
C LEU A 234 -10.98 6.16 2.13
N MET A 235 -10.52 5.44 1.11
CA MET A 235 -11.11 5.49 -0.23
C MET A 235 -12.58 5.06 -0.25
N ASN A 236 -12.96 4.05 0.53
CA ASN A 236 -14.34 3.57 0.60
C ASN A 236 -15.25 4.56 1.34
N ILE A 237 -14.75 5.20 2.41
CA ILE A 237 -15.46 6.28 3.11
C ILE A 237 -15.72 7.45 2.15
N LEU A 238 -14.69 7.92 1.45
CA LEU A 238 -14.81 9.06 0.52
C LEU A 238 -15.76 8.79 -0.65
N ARG A 239 -15.93 7.52 -1.05
CA ARG A 239 -16.86 7.11 -2.11
C ARG A 239 -18.28 6.82 -1.61
N GLY A 240 -18.50 6.76 -0.29
CA GLY A 240 -19.75 6.30 0.28
C GLY A 240 -20.06 4.82 0.00
N ASP A 241 -19.04 3.99 -0.26
CA ASP A 241 -19.22 2.56 -0.57
C ASP A 241 -19.27 1.73 0.72
N ILE A 242 -20.38 1.89 1.44
CA ILE A 242 -20.58 1.30 2.78
C ILE A 242 -20.53 -0.24 2.73
N GLY A 243 -21.04 -0.85 1.66
CA GLY A 243 -21.03 -2.30 1.48
C GLY A 243 -19.62 -2.90 1.32
N ARG A 244 -18.65 -2.14 0.78
CA ARG A 244 -17.24 -2.57 0.73
C ARG A 244 -16.48 -2.24 2.00
N LEU A 245 -16.91 -1.24 2.77
CA LEU A 245 -16.25 -0.82 4.00
C LEU A 245 -16.21 -1.93 5.05
N LYS A 246 -17.30 -2.69 5.23
CA LYS A 246 -17.34 -3.85 6.15
C LYS A 246 -16.29 -4.91 5.82
N ARG A 247 -16.05 -5.12 4.53
CA ARG A 247 -15.22 -6.22 4.03
C ARG A 247 -13.75 -5.83 3.89
N CYS A 248 -13.44 -4.53 3.72
CA CYS A 248 -12.06 -4.12 3.46
C CYS A 248 -11.12 -4.29 4.66
N THR A 249 -11.67 -4.21 5.88
CA THR A 249 -10.95 -4.45 7.14
C THR A 249 -10.89 -5.92 7.53
N ALA A 250 -11.59 -6.83 6.84
CA ALA A 250 -11.52 -8.25 7.14
C ALA A 250 -10.10 -8.80 6.91
N ILE A 251 -9.59 -9.53 7.90
CA ILE A 251 -8.26 -10.15 7.81
C ILE A 251 -8.26 -11.36 6.87
N VAL A 252 -9.35 -12.12 6.89
CA VAL A 252 -9.68 -13.14 5.90
C VAL A 252 -10.81 -12.61 5.02
N THR A 253 -10.65 -12.77 3.72
CA THR A 253 -11.63 -12.38 2.69
C THR A 253 -11.92 -13.58 1.79
N GLY A 254 -13.09 -13.63 1.18
CA GLY A 254 -13.42 -14.71 0.25
C GLY A 254 -13.73 -16.06 0.91
N CYS A 255 -14.16 -16.07 2.17
CA CYS A 255 -14.68 -17.27 2.83
C CYS A 255 -15.90 -17.85 2.10
N ASP A 256 -16.70 -16.97 1.49
CA ASP A 256 -17.88 -17.34 0.68
C ASP A 256 -17.51 -17.62 -0.80
N GLY A 257 -16.21 -17.71 -1.09
CA GLY A 257 -15.66 -17.85 -2.43
C GLY A 257 -15.00 -19.21 -2.68
N VAL A 258 -14.29 -19.33 -3.81
CA VAL A 258 -13.56 -20.56 -4.17
C VAL A 258 -12.38 -20.81 -3.22
N LEU A 259 -11.65 -19.75 -2.84
CA LEU A 259 -10.51 -19.85 -1.92
C LEU A 259 -10.44 -18.63 -0.97
N PRO A 260 -10.28 -18.85 0.35
CA PRO A 260 -10.08 -17.77 1.30
C PRO A 260 -8.70 -17.11 1.11
N ARG A 261 -8.66 -15.79 1.28
CA ARG A 261 -7.43 -15.00 1.23
C ARG A 261 -7.17 -14.30 2.54
N PHE A 262 -5.95 -14.36 3.04
CA PHE A 262 -5.57 -13.71 4.29
C PHE A 262 -4.36 -12.78 4.13
N LYS A 263 -4.23 -11.87 5.11
CA LYS A 263 -3.23 -10.77 5.11
C LYS A 263 -2.47 -10.75 6.43
N PRO A 264 -1.32 -11.44 6.55
CA PRO A 264 -0.52 -11.45 7.78
C PRO A 264 -0.03 -10.06 8.20
N PHE A 265 0.19 -9.16 7.23
CA PHE A 265 0.68 -7.80 7.46
C PHE A 265 -0.40 -6.75 7.71
N LYS A 266 -1.65 -7.16 7.96
CA LYS A 266 -2.78 -6.24 8.19
C LYS A 266 -2.48 -5.12 9.21
N TYR A 267 -1.68 -5.38 10.24
CA TYR A 267 -1.32 -4.41 11.29
C TYR A 267 0.17 -4.02 11.30
N THR A 268 0.87 -4.34 10.20
CA THR A 268 2.29 -4.07 10.01
C THR A 268 2.46 -2.87 9.09
N TYR A 269 3.26 -1.88 9.50
CA TYR A 269 3.47 -0.65 8.73
C TYR A 269 4.39 -0.92 7.53
N GLU A 270 4.14 -0.25 6.40
CA GLU A 270 4.98 -0.32 5.21
C GLU A 270 6.44 0.02 5.53
N LYS A 271 6.67 1.04 6.37
CA LYS A 271 8.02 1.44 6.82
C LYS A 271 8.74 0.32 7.57
N GLU A 272 8.04 -0.45 8.41
CA GLU A 272 8.65 -1.57 9.13
C GLU A 272 9.01 -2.71 8.17
N ILE A 273 8.17 -2.97 7.16
CA ILE A 273 8.47 -3.94 6.10
C ILE A 273 9.74 -3.55 5.34
N VAL A 274 9.87 -2.27 4.96
CA VAL A 274 11.09 -1.75 4.30
C VAL A 274 12.32 -1.90 5.20
N MET A 275 12.19 -1.55 6.48
CA MET A 275 13.28 -1.67 7.45
C MET A 275 13.70 -3.14 7.63
N TYR A 276 12.74 -4.05 7.70
CA TYR A 276 12.98 -5.48 7.83
C TYR A 276 13.67 -6.06 6.58
N ALA A 277 13.19 -5.71 5.38
CA ALA A 277 13.81 -6.11 4.12
C ALA A 277 15.28 -5.69 4.05
N ARG A 278 15.58 -4.43 4.41
CA ARG A 278 16.95 -3.91 4.44
C ARG A 278 17.82 -4.58 5.48
N LEU A 279 17.27 -4.86 6.66
CA LEU A 279 18.03 -5.48 7.75
C LEU A 279 18.47 -6.91 7.42
N HIS A 280 17.62 -7.64 6.72
CA HIS A 280 17.88 -9.01 6.28
C HIS A 280 18.49 -9.11 4.87
N ASN A 281 18.84 -7.97 4.25
CA ASN A 281 19.36 -7.89 2.89
C ASN A 281 18.54 -8.68 1.87
N LEU A 282 17.20 -8.59 1.97
CA LEU A 282 16.31 -9.29 1.06
C LEU A 282 16.34 -8.63 -0.31
N ASP A 283 16.37 -9.47 -1.34
CA ASP A 283 16.38 -9.04 -2.73
C ASP A 283 14.95 -8.76 -3.21
N TYR A 284 14.67 -7.49 -3.50
CA TYR A 284 13.36 -7.06 -3.97
C TYR A 284 13.47 -5.99 -5.04
N PHE A 285 12.49 -6.01 -5.93
CA PHE A 285 12.33 -5.04 -6.99
C PHE A 285 11.64 -3.78 -6.46
N SER A 286 12.23 -2.60 -6.70
CA SER A 286 11.73 -1.33 -6.15
C SER A 286 11.12 -0.39 -7.19
N THR A 287 11.23 -0.69 -8.48
CA THR A 287 10.69 0.18 -9.53
C THR A 287 9.15 0.20 -9.43
N GLU A 288 8.54 1.37 -9.63
CA GLU A 288 7.09 1.50 -9.68
C GLU A 288 6.58 1.19 -11.10
N CYS A 289 5.34 0.69 -11.18
CA CYS A 289 4.72 0.39 -12.47
C CYS A 289 4.51 1.69 -13.28
N LYS A 290 4.86 1.66 -14.58
CA LYS A 290 4.71 2.81 -15.50
C LYS A 290 3.30 3.38 -15.57
N TYR A 291 2.28 2.59 -15.21
CA TYR A 291 0.88 2.97 -15.22
C TYR A 291 0.32 3.40 -13.85
N ALA A 292 1.07 3.19 -12.76
CA ALA A 292 0.64 3.49 -11.40
C ALA A 292 0.37 4.99 -11.11
N PRO A 293 1.11 5.97 -11.67
CA PRO A 293 0.90 7.39 -11.35
C PRO A 293 -0.51 7.91 -11.66
N ASN A 294 -1.23 7.27 -12.58
CA ASN A 294 -2.59 7.66 -12.96
C ASN A 294 -3.68 7.09 -12.02
N ALA A 295 -3.30 6.37 -10.96
CA ALA A 295 -4.25 5.73 -10.06
C ALA A 295 -4.74 6.68 -8.95
N TYR A 296 -6.06 6.72 -8.74
CA TYR A 296 -6.69 7.50 -7.66
C TYR A 296 -6.11 7.19 -6.26
N ARG A 297 -5.66 5.95 -6.04
CA ARG A 297 -5.04 5.51 -4.78
C ARG A 297 -3.82 6.35 -4.40
N GLY A 298 -3.10 6.93 -5.36
CA GLY A 298 -1.95 7.81 -5.09
C GLY A 298 -2.30 9.01 -4.21
N TYR A 299 -3.49 9.60 -4.37
CA TYR A 299 -3.94 10.74 -3.54
C TYR A 299 -4.22 10.33 -2.10
N ALA A 300 -4.90 9.19 -1.90
CA ALA A 300 -5.16 8.65 -0.56
C ALA A 300 -3.86 8.31 0.16
N ARG A 301 -2.88 7.73 -0.56
CA ARG A 301 -1.55 7.42 -0.04
C ARG A 301 -0.81 8.67 0.43
N THR A 302 -0.77 9.73 -0.38
CA THR A 302 -0.11 10.99 0.00
C THR A 302 -0.74 11.59 1.24
N PHE A 303 -2.07 11.65 1.29
CA PHE A 303 -2.80 12.16 2.45
C PHE A 303 -2.49 11.37 3.73
N LEU A 304 -2.49 10.03 3.66
CA LEU A 304 -2.16 9.19 4.81
C LEU A 304 -0.72 9.36 5.27
N LYS A 305 0.24 9.52 4.35
CA LYS A 305 1.64 9.79 4.69
C LYS A 305 1.79 11.12 5.41
N ASP A 306 1.03 12.15 5.03
CA ASP A 306 1.03 13.42 5.74
C ASP A 306 0.42 13.29 7.15
N LEU A 307 -0.68 12.55 7.28
CA LEU A 307 -1.29 12.30 8.58
C LEU A 307 -0.37 11.49 9.52
N GLU A 308 0.32 10.47 8.99
CA GLU A 308 1.28 9.64 9.70
C GLU A 308 2.46 10.46 10.26
N ARG A 309 2.90 11.51 9.55
CA ARG A 309 3.98 12.40 10.03
C ARG A 309 3.60 13.12 11.32
N PHE A 310 2.36 13.55 11.47
CA PHE A 310 1.87 14.22 12.68
C PHE A 310 1.48 13.22 13.77
N ARG A 311 0.82 12.12 13.39
CA ARG A 311 0.36 11.08 14.30
C ARG A 311 0.62 9.71 13.69
N PRO A 312 1.76 9.05 14.01
CA PRO A 312 2.10 7.74 13.43
C PRO A 312 1.03 6.67 13.65
N ARG A 313 0.32 6.75 14.79
CA ARG A 313 -0.79 5.84 15.13
C ARG A 313 -2.01 5.96 14.21
N ALA A 314 -2.13 7.03 13.42
CA ALA A 314 -3.29 7.29 12.57
C ALA A 314 -3.61 6.14 11.60
N ILE A 315 -2.60 5.45 11.07
CA ILE A 315 -2.80 4.30 10.19
C ILE A 315 -3.62 3.20 10.89
N LEU A 316 -3.21 2.78 12.09
CA LEU A 316 -3.95 1.78 12.86
C LEU A 316 -5.28 2.30 13.40
N ASP A 317 -5.34 3.56 13.80
CA ASP A 317 -6.59 4.18 14.28
C ASP A 317 -7.66 4.20 13.16
N ILE A 318 -7.27 4.39 11.89
CA ILE A 318 -8.17 4.29 10.73
C ILE A 318 -8.64 2.85 10.51
N ILE A 319 -7.73 1.86 10.59
CA ILE A 319 -8.11 0.45 10.47
C ILE A 319 -9.09 0.08 11.57
N HIS A 320 -8.77 0.44 12.82
CA HIS A 320 -9.63 0.19 13.97
C HIS A 320 -10.99 0.86 13.81
N SER A 321 -11.02 2.11 13.33
CA SER A 321 -12.28 2.81 13.04
C SER A 321 -13.11 2.05 12.00
N GLY A 322 -12.49 1.52 10.96
CA GLY A 322 -13.17 0.68 9.97
C GLY A 322 -13.64 -0.68 10.50
N GLU A 323 -12.97 -1.25 11.50
CA GLU A 323 -13.39 -2.49 12.18
C GLU A 323 -14.56 -2.27 13.13
N GLN A 324 -14.59 -1.13 13.82
CA GLN A 324 -15.64 -0.77 14.78
C GLN A 324 -16.86 -0.12 14.13
N MET A 325 -16.77 0.26 12.85
CA MET A 325 -17.87 0.95 12.19
C MET A 325 -19.08 0.04 12.05
N ALA A 326 -20.13 0.35 12.81
CA ALA A 326 -21.44 -0.26 12.65
C ALA A 326 -22.10 0.29 11.37
N ILE A 327 -22.62 -0.62 10.56
CA ILE A 327 -23.34 -0.29 9.33
C ILE A 327 -24.83 -0.58 9.57
N SER A 328 -25.71 0.33 9.14
CA SER A 328 -27.16 0.11 9.25
C SER A 328 -27.55 -1.23 8.61
N GLN A 329 -28.50 -1.94 9.23
CA GLN A 329 -29.00 -3.21 8.70
C GLN A 329 -29.68 -3.07 7.34
N ASP A 330 -30.10 -1.86 6.97
CA ASP A 330 -30.76 -1.56 5.69
C ASP A 330 -29.81 -1.55 4.49
N VAL A 331 -28.49 -1.66 4.72
CA VAL A 331 -27.52 -1.69 3.63
C VAL A 331 -27.54 -3.06 2.95
N LYS A 332 -28.10 -3.10 1.74
CA LYS A 332 -28.07 -4.29 0.86
C LYS A 332 -26.62 -4.68 0.57
N VAL A 333 -26.13 -5.72 1.26
CA VAL A 333 -24.87 -6.37 0.91
C VAL A 333 -25.16 -7.32 -0.26
N PRO A 334 -24.49 -7.18 -1.41
CA PRO A 334 -24.74 -8.06 -2.53
C PRO A 334 -24.35 -9.49 -2.18
N VAL A 335 -25.27 -10.43 -2.43
CA VAL A 335 -25.05 -11.87 -2.26
C VAL A 335 -23.97 -12.33 -3.22
N GLN A 336 -23.06 -13.18 -2.74
CA GLN A 336 -22.02 -13.77 -3.58
C GLN A 336 -22.54 -15.07 -4.21
N GLY A 337 -22.27 -15.25 -5.49
CA GLY A 337 -22.51 -16.49 -6.24
C GLY A 337 -21.33 -16.79 -7.15
N LEU A 338 -21.52 -17.75 -8.05
CA LEU A 338 -20.52 -18.13 -9.06
C LEU A 338 -20.92 -17.53 -10.41
N CYS A 339 -19.93 -17.02 -11.14
CA CYS A 339 -20.11 -16.53 -12.50
C CYS A 339 -20.45 -17.68 -13.44
N GLU A 340 -21.51 -17.55 -14.24
CA GLU A 340 -21.94 -18.61 -15.17
C GLU A 340 -20.90 -18.90 -16.27
N ARG A 341 -20.13 -17.89 -16.68
CA ARG A 341 -19.12 -18.04 -17.75
C ARG A 341 -17.79 -18.67 -17.30
N CYS A 342 -17.30 -18.34 -16.11
CA CYS A 342 -15.94 -18.71 -15.69
C CYS A 342 -15.87 -19.42 -14.32
N GLY A 343 -17.01 -19.62 -13.65
CA GLY A 343 -17.08 -20.23 -12.32
C GLY A 343 -16.46 -19.41 -11.18
N CYS A 344 -15.89 -18.23 -11.46
CA CYS A 344 -15.29 -17.39 -10.42
C CYS A 344 -16.34 -16.67 -9.57
N VAL A 345 -15.99 -16.33 -8.34
CA VAL A 345 -16.89 -15.64 -7.40
C VAL A 345 -17.31 -14.29 -7.95
N SER A 346 -18.61 -14.01 -7.91
CA SER A 346 -19.20 -12.78 -8.42
C SER A 346 -20.43 -12.38 -7.62
N SER A 347 -20.73 -11.09 -7.54
CA SER A 347 -22.00 -10.58 -7.01
C SER A 347 -23.07 -10.41 -8.09
N GLN A 348 -22.76 -10.77 -9.33
CA GLN A 348 -23.59 -10.67 -10.53
C GLN A 348 -23.51 -12.00 -11.30
N LEU A 349 -24.49 -12.30 -12.17
CA LEU A 349 -24.52 -13.51 -12.99
C LEU A 349 -23.23 -13.72 -13.81
N VAL A 350 -22.72 -12.62 -14.39
CA VAL A 350 -21.44 -12.59 -15.09
C VAL A 350 -20.47 -11.69 -14.32
N CYS A 351 -19.26 -12.19 -14.04
CA CYS A 351 -18.26 -11.43 -13.31
C CYS A 351 -17.72 -10.26 -14.14
N GLN A 352 -17.27 -9.21 -13.45
CA GLN A 352 -16.71 -8.02 -14.08
C GLN A 352 -15.52 -8.33 -15.00
N ALA A 353 -14.73 -9.35 -14.70
CA ALA A 353 -13.63 -9.73 -15.57
C ALA A 353 -14.11 -10.29 -16.91
N CYS A 354 -15.13 -11.14 -16.93
CA CYS A 354 -15.73 -11.66 -18.17
C CYS A 354 -16.36 -10.55 -19.00
N VAL A 355 -17.01 -9.57 -18.35
CA VAL A 355 -17.60 -8.41 -19.04
C VAL A 355 -16.52 -7.55 -19.68
N LEU A 356 -15.44 -7.26 -18.96
CA LEU A 356 -14.32 -6.49 -19.51
C LEU A 356 -13.60 -7.22 -20.64
N LEU A 357 -13.44 -8.54 -20.51
CA LEU A 357 -12.82 -9.35 -21.55
C LEU A 357 -13.67 -9.38 -22.83
N GLU A 358 -14.99 -9.52 -22.70
CA GLU A 358 -15.92 -9.44 -23.83
C GLU A 358 -15.86 -8.07 -24.51
N GLY A 359 -15.86 -6.98 -23.73
CA GLY A 359 -15.70 -5.63 -24.26
C GLY A 359 -14.37 -5.41 -25.00
N LEU A 360 -13.27 -5.97 -24.49
CA LEU A 360 -11.98 -5.95 -25.17
C LEU A 360 -12.03 -6.73 -26.48
N ASN A 361 -12.61 -7.92 -26.50
CA ASN A 361 -12.72 -8.76 -27.70
C ASN A 361 -13.66 -8.14 -28.76
N ALA A 362 -14.75 -7.52 -28.34
CA ALA A 362 -15.74 -6.87 -29.22
C ALA A 362 -15.29 -5.49 -29.74
N GLY A 363 -14.16 -4.95 -29.26
CA GLY A 363 -13.73 -3.60 -29.64
C GLY A 363 -14.50 -2.46 -28.95
N LEU A 364 -15.32 -2.79 -27.96
CA LEU A 364 -16.13 -1.86 -27.18
C LEU A 364 -15.74 -1.99 -25.70
N PRO A 365 -14.63 -1.36 -25.24
CA PRO A 365 -14.20 -1.44 -23.86
C PRO A 365 -15.12 -0.59 -22.95
N GLN A 366 -16.36 -1.04 -22.74
CA GLN A 366 -17.28 -0.51 -21.76
C GLN A 366 -17.11 -1.23 -20.41
N LEU A 367 -17.27 -0.49 -19.32
CA LEU A 367 -16.89 -0.90 -17.96
C LEU A 367 -18.06 -1.38 -17.10
N SER A 368 -19.26 -1.54 -17.66
CA SER A 368 -20.44 -1.74 -16.83
C SER A 368 -21.43 -2.74 -17.43
N VAL A 369 -21.78 -3.72 -16.60
CA VAL A 369 -23.14 -4.26 -16.56
C VAL A 369 -24.00 -3.12 -16.04
N GLU A 370 -24.90 -2.58 -16.87
CA GLU A 370 -25.92 -1.65 -16.39
C GLU A 370 -26.68 -2.33 -15.24
N HIS A 371 -26.71 -1.70 -14.07
CA HIS A 371 -27.52 -2.19 -12.97
C HIS A 371 -28.99 -1.98 -13.34
N GLY A 372 -29.65 -3.06 -13.77
CA GLY A 372 -31.09 -3.16 -13.89
C GLY A 372 -31.73 -2.29 -14.97
N ARG A 373 -31.76 -2.80 -16.21
CA ARG A 373 -32.91 -2.63 -17.11
C ARG A 373 -33.15 -3.94 -17.82
N ASP A 374 -34.40 -4.37 -17.83
CA ASP A 374 -34.88 -5.60 -18.43
C ASP A 374 -34.34 -5.82 -19.85
N HIS A 375 -33.88 -7.03 -20.11
CA HIS A 375 -33.62 -7.51 -21.46
C HIS A 375 -34.96 -7.74 -22.17
N THR A 376 -35.49 -6.69 -22.81
CA THR A 376 -36.40 -6.82 -23.94
C THR A 376 -35.99 -5.84 -25.02
N ALA A 377 -35.13 -6.30 -25.94
CA ALA A 377 -35.15 -5.97 -27.37
C ALA A 377 -33.86 -6.48 -28.03
N CYS A 378 -33.86 -7.74 -28.44
CA CYS A 378 -33.02 -8.20 -29.55
C CYS A 378 -33.96 -8.71 -30.65
N SER A 379 -34.30 -7.83 -31.59
CA SER A 379 -34.78 -8.10 -32.95
C SER A 379 -35.06 -6.71 -33.54
N SER A 380 -34.29 -6.19 -34.48
CA SER A 380 -34.14 -6.73 -35.82
C SER A 380 -32.90 -6.15 -36.51
N ALA A 381 -32.19 -7.03 -37.21
CA ALA A 381 -31.27 -6.64 -38.27
C ALA A 381 -32.08 -6.39 -39.55
N GLN A 382 -31.79 -5.30 -40.27
CA GLN A 382 -31.63 -5.24 -41.74
C GLN A 382 -31.32 -3.79 -42.19
N SER A 383 -30.15 -3.64 -42.80
CA SER A 383 -29.62 -2.52 -43.61
C SER A 383 -30.34 -2.40 -44.98
N PRO A 384 -29.97 -1.51 -45.96
CA PRO A 384 -29.13 -0.29 -45.96
C PRO A 384 -29.75 0.93 -46.71
N LEU A 385 -29.07 2.10 -46.63
CA LEU A 385 -28.94 3.19 -47.62
C LEU A 385 -30.05 3.45 -48.67
N THR A 386 -30.63 4.66 -48.64
CA THR A 386 -30.91 5.46 -49.86
C THR A 386 -30.96 6.97 -49.57
N LEU A 387 -30.26 7.73 -50.42
CA LEU A 387 -30.37 9.18 -50.58
C LEU A 387 -31.82 9.62 -50.90
N SER A 388 -32.23 10.80 -50.43
CA SER A 388 -32.50 11.97 -51.31
C SER A 388 -33.47 13.01 -50.69
N ARG A 389 -33.11 14.29 -50.89
CA ARG A 389 -33.96 15.43 -51.26
C ARG A 389 -34.99 16.04 -50.28
N SER A 390 -34.61 17.25 -49.82
CA SER A 390 -35.27 18.56 -50.00
C SER A 390 -36.71 18.83 -49.53
N ASN A 391 -36.82 20.00 -48.90
CA ASN A 391 -37.93 20.97 -48.85
C ASN A 391 -39.21 20.57 -48.09
N THR A 392 -39.43 21.20 -46.93
CA THR A 392 -40.18 22.47 -46.81
C THR A 392 -39.98 23.07 -45.42
#